data_AF-A0A087TXP8-F1
#
_entry.id   AF-A0A087TXP8-F1
#
_cell.length_a   1.000
_cell.length_b   1.000
_cell.length_c   1.000
_cell.angle_alpha   90.00
_cell.angle_beta   90.00
_cell.angle_gamma   90.00
#
_symmetry.space_group_name_H-M   'P 1'
#
loop_
_entity.id
_entity.type
_entity.pdbx_description
1 polymer ?
#
loop_
_entity_poly.entity_id
_entity_poly.type
_entity_poly.pdbx_seq_one_letter_code
_entity_poly.pdbx_strand_id
1 'polypeptide(L)'
;MAGYICTLASKRLLKSMTNPMFLKHMAAFHGRSRIGNRDVVGFGVNGSYTYVDRVDYPMPAIRFRENTSESKALREKEKGDWKKLTLEEKKALYRHSFCLTFAEQRAPNGDWKYNIGGVLFFMGLVLWAYYCLVTYVYPPLPYSLNPEHRAKMLETMIHLRVDPIDGLTSKYDYENNKWKD
;
A
#
# COMPACT_ATOMS: atom_id res chain seq x y z
N MET A 1 -4.14 50.26 48.80
CA MET A 1 -3.82 50.23 47.36
C MET A 1 -3.41 48.85 46.83
N ALA A 2 -2.88 47.91 47.62
CA ALA A 2 -2.45 46.59 47.13
C ALA A 2 -3.58 45.56 46.89
N GLY A 3 -4.69 45.61 47.65
CA GLY A 3 -5.77 44.62 47.56
C GLY A 3 -6.64 44.70 46.28
N TYR A 4 -6.78 45.90 45.70
CA TYR A 4 -7.56 46.12 44.47
C TYR A 4 -6.83 45.66 43.20
N ILE A 5 -5.49 45.71 43.21
CA ILE A 5 -4.66 45.28 42.08
C ILE A 5 -4.64 43.74 41.98
N CYS A 6 -4.59 43.06 43.13
CA CYS A 6 -4.58 41.60 43.19
C CYS A 6 -5.91 40.97 42.73
N THR A 7 -7.04 41.63 43.01
CA THR A 7 -8.38 41.18 42.59
C THR A 7 -8.66 41.43 41.10
N LEU A 8 -8.14 42.52 40.53
CA LEU A 8 -8.20 42.77 39.07
C LEU A 8 -7.33 41.79 38.27
N ALA A 9 -6.13 41.46 38.78
CA ALA A 9 -5.25 40.47 38.17
C ALA A 9 -5.88 39.07 38.19
N SER A 10 -6.48 38.66 39.33
CA SER A 10 -7.22 37.40 39.48
C SER A 10 -8.40 37.28 38.51
N LYS A 11 -9.22 38.33 38.38
CA LYS A 11 -10.37 38.32 37.45
C LYS A 11 -9.95 38.30 35.98
N ARG A 12 -8.82 38.92 35.60
CA ARG A 12 -8.26 38.83 34.24
C ARG A 12 -7.67 37.45 33.95
N LEU A 13 -6.98 36.84 34.92
CA LEU A 13 -6.44 35.48 34.81
C LEU A 13 -7.57 34.45 34.67
N LEU A 14 -8.63 34.54 35.47
CA LEU A 14 -9.80 33.66 35.35
C LEU A 14 -10.51 33.81 34.00
N LYS A 15 -10.60 35.03 33.44
CA LYS A 15 -11.16 35.27 32.10
C LYS A 15 -10.24 34.80 30.95
N SER A 16 -8.94 34.65 31.21
CA SER A 16 -7.98 34.00 30.29
C SER A 16 -8.01 32.47 30.39
N MET A 17 -8.43 31.91 31.53
CA MET A 17 -8.61 30.46 31.73
C MET A 17 -9.96 29.96 31.22
N THR A 18 -10.91 30.85 30.93
CA THR A 18 -12.13 30.53 30.17
C THR A 18 -11.90 30.41 28.67
N ASN A 19 -10.65 30.34 28.21
CA ASN A 19 -10.36 29.87 26.86
C ASN A 19 -10.56 28.35 26.85
N PRO A 20 -11.59 27.81 26.17
CA PRO A 20 -11.88 26.38 26.21
C PRO A 20 -10.86 25.64 25.34
N MET A 21 -9.57 25.66 25.66
CA MET A 21 -8.60 24.78 25.03
C MET A 21 -8.97 23.31 25.33
N PHE A 22 -9.55 23.09 26.53
CA PHE A 22 -10.04 21.78 26.97
C PHE A 22 -11.45 21.45 26.42
N LEU A 23 -12.37 22.42 26.33
CA LEU A 23 -13.70 22.18 25.72
C LEU A 23 -13.65 22.05 24.19
N LYS A 24 -12.61 22.59 23.54
CA LYS A 24 -12.37 22.36 22.10
C LYS A 24 -12.07 20.89 21.78
N HIS A 25 -11.57 20.10 22.74
CA HIS A 25 -11.25 18.68 22.50
C HIS A 25 -12.48 17.76 22.47
N MET A 26 -13.58 18.12 23.14
CA MET A 26 -14.79 17.28 23.17
C MET A 26 -15.71 17.53 21.96
N ALA A 27 -15.71 18.74 21.40
CA ALA A 27 -16.42 19.06 20.14
C ALA A 27 -15.61 18.74 18.87
N ALA A 28 -14.29 18.49 19.00
CA ALA A 28 -13.41 18.13 17.89
C ALA A 28 -13.29 16.61 17.65
N PHE A 29 -14.11 15.78 18.30
CA PHE A 29 -13.90 14.33 18.37
C PHE A 29 -14.15 13.56 17.05
N HIS A 30 -14.61 14.23 15.99
CA HIS A 30 -14.77 13.63 14.67
C HIS A 30 -14.30 14.55 13.53
N GLY A 31 -13.11 15.14 13.54
CA GLY A 31 -12.49 15.67 12.30
C GLY A 31 -13.23 16.76 11.49
N ARG A 32 -14.34 17.36 11.96
CA ARG A 32 -15.14 18.36 11.19
C ARG A 32 -14.35 19.61 10.82
N SER A 33 -13.31 19.96 11.56
CA SER A 33 -12.44 21.10 11.19
C SER A 33 -11.69 20.86 9.87
N ARG A 34 -11.52 19.61 9.45
CA ARG A 34 -10.76 19.23 8.24
C ARG A 34 -11.63 19.10 6.99
N ILE A 35 -12.94 18.98 7.13
CA ILE A 35 -13.85 18.74 6.00
C ILE A 35 -14.30 20.02 5.28
N GLY A 36 -14.00 21.19 5.85
CA GLY A 36 -14.43 22.48 5.30
C GLY A 36 -15.95 22.61 5.27
N ASN A 37 -16.50 23.06 4.14
CA ASN A 37 -17.94 23.26 3.93
C ASN A 37 -18.59 22.06 3.20
N ARG A 38 -18.10 20.85 3.43
CA ARG A 38 -18.67 19.62 2.87
C ARG A 38 -19.78 19.07 3.75
N ASP A 39 -20.79 18.51 3.11
CA ASP A 39 -21.89 17.86 3.83
C ASP A 39 -21.45 16.52 4.44
N VAL A 40 -21.79 16.34 5.71
CA VAL A 40 -21.73 15.06 6.41
C VAL A 40 -23.02 14.29 6.10
N VAL A 41 -22.89 13.16 5.43
CA VAL A 41 -24.02 12.34 4.97
C VAL A 41 -24.14 11.00 5.69
N GLY A 42 -23.10 10.57 6.43
CA GLY A 42 -23.12 9.29 7.13
C GLY A 42 -22.11 9.22 8.26
N PHE A 43 -22.06 8.05 8.90
CA PHE A 43 -21.16 7.79 10.03
C PHE A 43 -19.70 7.54 9.60
N GLY A 44 -19.47 7.00 8.41
CA GLY A 44 -18.14 6.60 7.96
C GLY A 44 -17.69 5.25 8.52
N VAL A 45 -16.51 4.80 8.08
CA VAL A 45 -15.96 3.47 8.41
C VAL A 45 -15.68 3.32 9.91
N ASN A 46 -15.27 4.39 10.58
CA ASN A 46 -14.82 4.39 11.99
C ASN A 46 -15.35 5.59 12.78
N GLY A 47 -16.48 6.17 12.34
CA GLY A 47 -17.00 7.41 12.91
C GLY A 47 -16.23 8.67 12.50
N SER A 48 -15.20 8.57 11.65
CA SER A 48 -14.50 9.75 11.14
C SER A 48 -15.19 10.32 9.90
N TYR A 49 -15.23 11.65 9.80
CA TYR A 49 -15.71 12.35 8.61
C TYR A 49 -14.64 12.39 7.52
N THR A 50 -14.32 11.22 6.99
CA THR A 50 -13.34 11.05 5.92
C THR A 50 -14.04 10.62 4.63
N TYR A 51 -13.63 11.20 3.51
CA TYR A 51 -14.04 10.75 2.19
C TYR A 51 -13.10 9.64 1.70
N VAL A 52 -13.64 8.50 1.27
CA VAL A 52 -12.88 7.40 0.67
C VAL A 52 -13.71 6.75 -0.42
N ASP A 53 -13.07 6.53 -1.57
CA ASP A 53 -13.61 5.77 -2.70
C ASP A 53 -13.25 4.29 -2.56
N ARG A 54 -14.19 3.49 -2.05
CA ARG A 54 -14.00 2.06 -1.82
C ARG A 54 -15.20 1.25 -2.29
N VAL A 55 -14.92 0.08 -2.88
CA VAL A 55 -15.94 -0.82 -3.42
C VAL A 55 -16.75 -1.49 -2.29
N ASP A 56 -16.09 -1.84 -1.19
CA ASP A 56 -16.68 -2.43 0.02
C ASP A 56 -17.41 -1.40 0.89
N TYR A 57 -17.13 -0.10 0.72
CA TYR A 57 -17.78 0.98 1.44
C TYR A 57 -18.29 2.05 0.47
N PRO A 58 -19.43 1.79 -0.21
CA PRO A 58 -19.89 2.59 -1.33
C PRO A 58 -20.40 3.99 -0.93
N MET A 59 -20.70 4.22 0.35
CA MET A 59 -21.27 5.47 0.84
C MET A 59 -20.36 6.09 1.92
N PRO A 60 -19.45 7.00 1.54
CA PRO A 60 -18.51 7.63 2.47
C PRO A 60 -19.23 8.55 3.47
N ALA A 61 -18.52 8.93 4.54
CA ALA A 61 -19.08 9.74 5.63
C ALA A 61 -19.48 11.16 5.19
N ILE A 62 -18.75 11.70 4.22
CA ILE A 62 -18.91 13.05 3.69
C ILE A 62 -18.98 13.00 2.17
N ARG A 63 -19.41 14.10 1.55
CA ARG A 63 -19.35 14.27 0.10
C ARG A 63 -17.95 14.62 -0.39
N PHE A 64 -17.70 14.35 -1.66
CA PHE A 64 -16.44 14.67 -2.29
C PHE A 64 -16.17 16.18 -2.35
N ARG A 65 -17.11 16.97 -2.91
CA ARG A 65 -16.94 18.42 -3.12
C ARG A 65 -17.58 19.26 -2.01
N GLU A 66 -17.05 20.47 -1.84
CA GLU A 66 -17.63 21.50 -0.98
C GLU A 66 -18.91 22.09 -1.57
N ASN A 67 -19.73 22.68 -0.70
CA ASN A 67 -20.99 23.29 -1.11
C ASN A 67 -20.77 24.67 -1.77
N THR A 68 -20.85 24.71 -3.10
CA THR A 68 -20.96 25.95 -3.90
C THR A 68 -22.43 26.40 -4.00
N SER A 69 -22.66 27.66 -4.40
CA SER A 69 -24.02 28.20 -4.62
C SER A 69 -24.82 27.35 -5.62
N GLU A 70 -24.20 26.94 -6.72
CA GLU A 70 -24.79 26.07 -7.74
C GLU A 70 -25.15 24.69 -7.18
N SER A 71 -24.25 24.08 -6.42
CA SER A 71 -24.52 22.79 -5.80
C SER A 71 -25.70 22.88 -4.84
N LYS A 72 -25.80 23.94 -4.03
CA LYS A 72 -26.95 24.17 -3.14
C LYS A 72 -28.26 24.33 -3.92
N ALA A 73 -28.26 25.06 -5.04
CA ALA A 73 -29.44 25.18 -5.90
C ALA A 73 -29.87 23.83 -6.51
N LEU A 74 -28.91 23.03 -6.98
CA LEU A 74 -29.19 21.67 -7.46
C LEU A 74 -29.73 20.76 -6.36
N ARG A 75 -29.25 20.93 -5.11
CA ARG A 75 -29.73 20.19 -3.95
C ARG A 75 -31.15 20.51 -3.56
N GLU A 76 -31.59 21.77 -3.72
CA GLU A 76 -33.00 22.11 -3.53
C GLU A 76 -33.89 21.47 -4.59
N LYS A 77 -33.43 21.41 -5.85
CA LYS A 77 -34.14 20.67 -6.92
C LYS A 77 -34.20 19.16 -6.65
N GLU A 78 -33.13 18.58 -6.09
CA GLU A 78 -33.05 17.14 -5.78
C GLU A 78 -34.09 16.69 -4.75
N LYS A 79 -34.58 17.58 -3.88
CA LYS A 79 -35.66 17.25 -2.94
C LYS A 79 -37.01 16.98 -3.63
N GLY A 80 -37.16 17.40 -4.89
CA GLY A 80 -38.36 17.18 -5.71
C GLY A 80 -38.31 15.89 -6.54
N ASP A 81 -39.12 15.84 -7.61
CA ASP A 81 -39.17 14.68 -8.51
C ASP A 81 -37.96 14.60 -9.45
N TRP A 82 -37.23 13.49 -9.38
CA TRP A 82 -36.02 13.22 -10.18
C TRP A 82 -36.30 12.99 -11.67
N LYS A 83 -37.56 12.78 -12.06
CA LYS A 83 -37.94 12.75 -13.49
C LYS A 83 -37.79 14.12 -14.17
N LYS A 84 -37.86 15.21 -13.40
CA LYS A 84 -37.71 16.58 -13.89
C LYS A 84 -36.26 17.03 -14.03
N LEU A 85 -35.32 16.29 -13.46
CA LEU A 85 -33.88 16.59 -13.55
C LEU A 85 -33.33 16.15 -14.90
N THR A 86 -32.53 17.02 -15.52
CA THR A 86 -31.81 16.67 -16.75
C THR A 86 -30.70 15.65 -16.45
N LEU A 87 -30.24 14.96 -17.51
CA LEU A 87 -29.15 13.99 -17.38
C LEU A 87 -27.84 14.63 -16.89
N GLU A 88 -27.60 15.90 -17.25
CA GLU A 88 -26.43 16.66 -16.82
C GLU A 88 -26.53 17.04 -15.34
N GLU A 89 -27.71 17.48 -14.87
CA GLU A 89 -27.95 17.76 -13.45
C GLU A 89 -27.72 16.51 -12.58
N LYS A 90 -28.16 15.34 -13.05
CA LYS A 90 -27.91 14.06 -12.36
C LYS A 90 -26.42 13.72 -12.29
N LYS A 91 -25.69 13.90 -13.41
CA LYS A 91 -24.24 13.69 -13.43
C LYS A 91 -23.50 14.68 -12.53
N ALA A 92 -23.94 15.94 -12.49
CA ALA A 92 -23.38 16.97 -11.63
C ALA A 92 -23.60 16.64 -10.14
N LEU A 93 -24.81 16.20 -9.76
CA LEU A 93 -25.10 15.73 -8.40
C LEU A 93 -24.23 14.52 -8.01
N TYR A 94 -24.04 13.58 -8.95
CA TYR A 94 -23.16 12.43 -8.73
C TYR A 94 -21.71 12.85 -8.51
N ARG A 95 -21.14 13.69 -9.38
CA ARG A 95 -19.75 14.17 -9.28
C ARG A 95 -19.51 15.14 -8.11
N HIS A 96 -20.56 15.72 -7.56
CA HIS A 96 -20.50 16.48 -6.31
C HIS A 96 -20.37 15.54 -5.10
N SER A 97 -21.15 14.46 -5.11
CA SER A 97 -21.18 13.47 -4.03
C SER A 97 -19.96 12.56 -4.05
N PHE A 98 -19.55 12.10 -5.24
CA PHE A 98 -18.49 11.11 -5.45
C PHE A 98 -17.40 11.61 -6.39
N CYS A 99 -16.14 11.27 -6.11
CA CYS A 99 -15.02 11.56 -6.99
C CYS A 99 -14.99 10.58 -8.17
N LEU A 100 -14.93 9.29 -7.88
CA LEU A 100 -14.79 8.21 -8.85
C LEU A 100 -16.06 7.38 -8.98
N THR A 101 -16.34 6.92 -10.20
CA THR A 101 -17.32 5.85 -10.45
C THR A 101 -16.72 4.48 -10.13
N PHE A 102 -17.55 3.46 -9.94
CA PHE A 102 -17.03 2.08 -9.76
C PHE A 102 -16.23 1.57 -10.97
N ALA A 103 -16.55 2.03 -12.18
CA ALA A 103 -15.78 1.70 -13.37
C ALA A 103 -14.38 2.32 -13.32
N GLU A 104 -14.28 3.58 -12.88
CA GLU A 104 -13.00 4.28 -12.71
C GLU A 104 -12.17 3.66 -11.56
N GLN A 105 -12.81 3.31 -10.45
CA GLN A 105 -12.12 2.65 -9.31
C GLN A 105 -11.55 1.28 -9.66
N ARG A 106 -12.24 0.53 -10.54
CA ARG A 106 -11.81 -0.81 -10.99
C ARG A 106 -10.98 -0.77 -12.26
N ALA A 107 -10.64 0.41 -12.77
CA ALA A 107 -9.83 0.51 -13.97
C ALA A 107 -8.46 -0.15 -13.71
N PRO A 108 -7.99 -1.05 -14.61
CA PRO A 108 -6.73 -1.75 -14.40
C PRO A 108 -5.56 -0.76 -14.51
N ASN A 109 -4.72 -0.71 -13.47
CA ASN A 109 -3.50 0.09 -13.47
C ASN A 109 -2.32 -0.71 -14.04
N GLY A 110 -1.42 -0.03 -14.74
CA GLY A 110 -0.23 -0.61 -15.36
C GLY A 110 0.91 -0.91 -14.39
N ASP A 111 0.72 -0.71 -13.08
CA ASP A 111 1.78 -0.71 -12.07
C ASP A 111 2.55 -2.02 -11.99
N TRP A 112 1.92 -3.16 -12.28
CA TRP A 112 2.57 -4.47 -12.30
C TRP A 112 3.75 -4.52 -13.29
N LYS A 113 3.68 -3.77 -14.41
CA LYS A 113 4.75 -3.72 -15.41
C LYS A 113 5.98 -3.03 -14.85
N TYR A 114 5.80 -1.94 -14.10
CA TYR A 114 6.88 -1.24 -13.42
C TYR A 114 7.53 -2.14 -12.35
N ASN A 115 6.71 -2.85 -11.56
CA ASN A 115 7.22 -3.77 -10.55
C ASN A 115 8.06 -4.90 -11.17
N ILE A 116 7.56 -5.55 -12.23
CA ILE A 116 8.32 -6.60 -12.93
C ILE A 116 9.61 -6.05 -13.54
N GLY A 117 9.54 -4.87 -14.18
CA GLY A 117 10.71 -4.21 -14.75
C GLY A 117 11.78 -3.92 -13.69
N GLY A 118 11.37 -3.38 -12.53
CA GLY A 118 12.27 -3.11 -11.41
C GLY A 118 12.91 -4.39 -10.86
N VAL A 119 12.13 -5.44 -10.64
CA VAL A 119 12.63 -6.73 -10.13
C VAL A 119 13.65 -7.33 -11.10
N LEU A 120 13.36 -7.38 -12.40
CA LEU A 120 14.28 -7.90 -13.41
C LEU A 120 15.57 -7.08 -13.49
N PHE A 121 15.47 -5.75 -13.41
CA PHE A 121 16.63 -4.86 -13.43
C PHE A 121 17.58 -5.14 -12.26
N PHE A 122 17.06 -5.21 -11.03
CA PHE A 122 17.89 -5.48 -9.86
C PHE A 122 18.46 -6.91 -9.84
N MET A 123 17.71 -7.91 -10.33
CA MET A 123 18.28 -9.26 -10.52
C MET A 123 19.44 -9.26 -11.51
N GLY A 124 19.32 -8.51 -12.61
CA GLY A 124 20.42 -8.32 -13.56
C GLY A 124 21.65 -7.68 -12.91
N LEU A 125 21.46 -6.65 -12.07
CA LEU A 125 22.55 -6.02 -11.33
C LEU A 125 23.24 -6.98 -10.35
N VAL A 126 22.48 -7.84 -9.67
CA VAL A 126 23.06 -8.85 -8.75
C VAL A 126 23.89 -9.88 -9.52
N LEU A 127 23.40 -10.36 -10.66
CA LEU A 127 24.16 -11.29 -11.51
C LEU A 127 25.44 -10.63 -12.05
N TRP A 128 25.37 -9.36 -12.45
CA TRP A 128 26.53 -8.60 -12.90
C TRP A 128 27.56 -8.41 -11.77
N ALA A 129 27.11 -8.04 -10.57
CA ALA A 129 27.98 -7.92 -9.41
C ALA A 129 28.64 -9.26 -9.06
N TYR A 130 27.89 -10.37 -9.11
CA TYR A 130 28.44 -11.71 -8.90
C TYR A 130 29.50 -12.06 -9.95
N TYR A 131 29.24 -11.75 -11.23
CA TYR A 131 30.22 -11.93 -12.29
C TYR A 131 31.52 -11.18 -11.98
N CYS A 132 31.45 -9.90 -11.56
CA CYS A 132 32.63 -9.13 -11.16
C CYS A 132 33.38 -9.75 -9.97
N LEU A 133 32.67 -10.31 -8.98
CA LEU A 133 33.31 -11.00 -7.86
C LEU A 133 34.09 -12.24 -8.33
N VAL A 134 33.48 -13.04 -9.22
CA VAL A 134 34.11 -14.26 -9.74
C VAL A 134 35.34 -13.96 -10.60
N THR A 135 35.31 -12.89 -11.39
CA THR A 135 36.41 -12.57 -12.31
C THR A 135 37.57 -11.82 -11.66
N TYR A 136 37.29 -10.93 -10.71
CA TYR A 136 38.31 -10.01 -10.17
C TYR A 136 38.70 -10.28 -8.71
N VAL A 137 37.87 -10.98 -7.93
CA VAL A 137 38.09 -11.13 -6.48
C VAL A 137 38.37 -12.57 -6.08
N TYR A 138 37.64 -13.54 -6.62
CA TYR A 138 37.81 -14.93 -6.19
C TYR A 138 39.10 -15.57 -6.73
N PRO A 139 39.78 -16.39 -5.91
CA PRO A 139 40.94 -17.15 -6.35
C PRO A 139 40.53 -18.22 -7.38
N PRO A 140 41.49 -18.77 -8.14
CA PRO A 140 41.21 -19.91 -9.01
C PRO A 140 40.63 -21.08 -8.21
N LEU A 141 39.77 -21.86 -8.84
CA LEU A 141 39.21 -23.06 -8.23
C LEU A 141 40.33 -24.02 -7.79
N PRO A 142 40.16 -24.73 -6.65
CA PRO A 142 41.14 -25.70 -6.20
C PRO A 142 41.32 -26.81 -7.24
N TYR A 143 42.54 -27.35 -7.30
CA TYR A 143 42.94 -28.41 -8.23
C TYR A 143 42.01 -29.64 -8.22
N SER A 144 41.38 -29.96 -7.08
CA SER A 144 40.42 -31.06 -6.96
C SER A 144 39.16 -30.90 -7.82
N LEU A 145 38.83 -29.67 -8.22
CA LEU A 145 37.68 -29.37 -9.09
C LEU A 145 38.01 -29.41 -10.58
N ASN A 146 39.27 -29.70 -10.95
CA ASN A 146 39.62 -29.95 -12.34
C ASN A 146 38.80 -31.12 -12.91
N PRO A 147 38.38 -31.07 -14.19
CA PRO A 147 37.53 -32.09 -14.79
C PRO A 147 38.08 -33.52 -14.64
N GLU A 148 39.39 -33.71 -14.84
CA GLU A 148 40.07 -35.01 -14.69
C GLU A 148 40.03 -35.53 -13.24
N HIS A 149 40.25 -34.64 -12.27
CA HIS A 149 40.22 -35.00 -10.86
C HIS A 149 38.81 -35.33 -10.40
N ARG A 150 37.82 -34.58 -10.88
CA ARG A 150 36.41 -34.86 -10.64
C ARG A 150 36.00 -36.21 -11.23
N ALA A 151 36.46 -36.54 -12.43
CA ALA A 151 36.18 -37.83 -13.06
C ALA A 151 36.82 -38.99 -12.28
N LYS A 152 38.08 -38.85 -11.88
CA LYS A 152 38.78 -39.88 -11.07
C LYS A 152 38.15 -40.05 -9.69
N MET A 153 37.75 -38.95 -9.06
CA MET A 153 37.04 -38.97 -7.79
C MET A 153 35.68 -39.67 -7.93
N LEU A 154 34.94 -39.38 -9.01
CA LEU A 154 33.67 -40.05 -9.33
C LEU A 154 33.87 -41.56 -9.53
N GLU A 155 34.89 -41.97 -10.28
CA GLU A 155 35.24 -43.37 -10.47
C GLU A 155 35.56 -44.06 -9.12
N THR A 156 36.34 -43.39 -8.28
CA THR A 156 36.66 -43.87 -6.93
C THR A 156 35.39 -44.03 -6.08
N MET A 157 34.46 -43.07 -6.13
CA MET A 157 33.18 -43.15 -5.42
C MET A 157 32.34 -44.33 -5.92
N ILE A 158 32.36 -44.62 -7.23
CA ILE A 158 31.71 -45.78 -7.83
C ILE A 158 32.31 -47.08 -7.30
N HIS A 159 33.64 -47.20 -7.30
CA HIS A 159 34.34 -48.38 -6.78
C HIS A 159 34.07 -48.60 -5.28
N LEU A 160 34.00 -47.51 -4.51
CA LEU A 160 33.69 -47.54 -3.07
C LEU A 160 32.21 -47.72 -2.76
N ARG A 161 31.33 -47.76 -3.78
CA ARG A 161 29.86 -47.89 -3.63
C ARG A 161 29.27 -46.85 -2.68
N VAL A 162 29.61 -45.58 -2.88
CA VAL A 162 29.09 -44.46 -2.08
C VAL A 162 27.59 -44.28 -2.33
N ASP A 163 26.78 -44.32 -1.28
CA ASP A 163 25.32 -44.25 -1.31
C ASP A 163 24.65 -45.24 -2.29
N PRO A 164 24.75 -46.57 -2.02
CA PRO A 164 24.38 -47.61 -2.98
C PRO A 164 22.88 -47.93 -3.04
N ILE A 165 22.06 -47.40 -2.14
CA ILE A 165 20.61 -47.69 -2.09
C ILE A 165 19.84 -46.69 -2.96
N ASP A 166 19.88 -45.40 -2.60
CA ASP A 166 19.09 -44.35 -3.27
C ASP A 166 19.95 -43.22 -3.89
N GLY A 167 21.27 -43.29 -3.72
CA GLY A 167 22.17 -42.18 -4.02
C GLY A 167 22.89 -42.28 -5.36
N LEU A 168 24.16 -41.89 -5.35
CA LEU A 168 24.98 -41.80 -6.56
C LEU A 168 25.20 -43.17 -7.19
N THR A 169 25.72 -44.12 -6.43
CA THR A 169 26.15 -45.42 -6.98
C THR A 169 25.01 -46.39 -7.22
N SER A 170 23.83 -46.18 -6.61
CA SER A 170 22.64 -46.97 -6.93
C SER A 170 22.23 -46.84 -8.40
N LYS A 171 22.55 -45.70 -9.02
CA LYS A 171 22.26 -45.38 -10.43
C LYS A 171 23.33 -45.87 -11.41
N TYR A 172 24.42 -46.46 -10.92
CA TYR A 172 25.47 -47.03 -11.78
C TYR A 172 25.23 -48.52 -12.01
N ASP A 173 25.33 -48.95 -13.26
CA ASP A 173 25.29 -50.36 -13.66
C ASP A 173 26.72 -50.91 -13.70
N TYR A 174 27.04 -51.69 -12.66
CA TYR A 174 28.35 -52.32 -12.50
C TYR A 174 28.61 -53.49 -13.45
N GLU A 175 27.57 -54.09 -14.02
CA GLU A 175 27.73 -55.20 -14.96
C GLU A 175 28.14 -54.68 -16.34
N ASN A 176 27.54 -53.57 -16.76
CA ASN A 176 27.77 -52.97 -18.08
C ASN A 176 28.68 -51.73 -18.05
N ASN A 177 29.24 -51.38 -16.89
CA ASN A 177 30.09 -50.21 -16.65
C ASN A 177 29.52 -48.89 -17.21
N LYS A 178 28.21 -48.66 -17.03
CA LYS A 178 27.50 -47.48 -17.54
C LYS A 178 26.50 -46.95 -16.52
N TRP A 179 26.03 -45.72 -16.71
CA TRP A 179 24.90 -45.22 -15.94
C TRP A 179 23.62 -45.94 -16.36
N LYS A 180 22.77 -46.26 -15.39
CA LYS A 180 21.42 -46.76 -15.65
C LYS A 180 20.59 -45.65 -16.30
N ASP A 181 19.73 -46.03 -17.23
CA ASP A 181 18.77 -45.12 -17.87
C ASP A 181 17.67 -44.68 -16.89
#